data_AF-A0A9C8ZW02-F1
#
_entry.id   AF-A0A9C8ZW02-F1
#
_cell.length_a   1.000
_cell.length_b   1.000
_cell.length_c   1.000
_cell.angle_alpha   90.00
_cell.angle_beta   90.00
_cell.angle_gamma   90.00
#
_symmetry.space_group_name_H-M   'P 1'
#
loop_
_entity.id
_entity.type
_entity.pdbx_description
1 polymer ?
#
loop_
_entity_poly.entity_id
_entity_poly.type
_entity_poly.pdbx_seq_one_letter_code
_entity_poly.pdbx_strand_id
1 'polypeptide(L)'
;MNFPPLNITGLPEPDKVSVEHSDKLVAQIKQVIAAKGGAIPFSEFMNLALYAPAMGYYVAGQRRFGAEGDFVTAPELGDVFGQCLARQLAQVFEEIDSPCNILEFGAGSGRLAVTLVNELERLAALPEYYYILETSADLQQRQRQMLTEQLPQHSERFVWLDSMPEQAITGVVLANEVLDAMPVEMFAVDEEGIAQQYLVESVDESFQWNYRPANGQLAEQIGKLKLPAGYSSELNPAIKGWVEMIAQGLNQGVVLLIDYGFPRHEYYHPQRTGGTLMCHYRHHSHCNPLTLVGIQDITAHVDFTAVAEAAIASALDVLGYTTQANFLLGSGLADLLTHADTDDEKITKQQLVKNHEIQLLTSPAEMGELFKIIALGKGIECELHGFAFRDMRGKL
;
A
#
# COMPACT_ATOMS: atom_id res chain seq x y z
N MET A 1 -11.17 1.66 28.71
CA MET A 1 -10.64 1.40 27.37
C MET A 1 -9.26 2.03 27.23
N ASN A 2 -8.34 1.35 26.55
CA ASN A 2 -6.97 1.84 26.35
C ASN A 2 -6.92 2.68 25.07
N PHE A 3 -6.61 3.97 25.20
CA PHE A 3 -6.25 4.79 24.06
C PHE A 3 -4.83 4.42 23.60
N PRO A 4 -4.53 4.53 22.29
CA PRO A 4 -3.15 4.48 21.83
C PRO A 4 -2.31 5.48 22.64
N PRO A 5 -1.14 5.08 23.14
CA PRO A 5 -0.30 5.98 23.92
C PRO A 5 0.09 7.19 23.06
N LEU A 6 -0.21 8.40 23.55
CA LEU A 6 0.12 9.65 22.86
C LEU A 6 1.55 10.12 23.14
N ASN A 7 2.16 9.68 24.24
CA ASN A 7 3.53 10.07 24.60
C ASN A 7 4.55 9.21 23.84
N ILE A 8 5.40 9.88 23.06
CA ILE A 8 6.52 9.25 22.37
C ILE A 8 7.80 9.96 22.79
N THR A 9 8.86 9.19 23.04
CA THR A 9 10.19 9.71 23.37
C THR A 9 11.19 9.25 22.32
N GLY A 10 12.16 10.10 21.98
CA GLY A 10 13.28 9.72 21.11
C GLY A 10 13.06 9.95 19.62
N LEU A 11 12.02 10.67 19.21
CA LEU A 11 11.87 11.10 17.82
C LEU A 11 12.82 12.28 17.51
N PRO A 12 13.42 12.32 16.32
CA PRO A 12 14.24 13.45 15.90
C PRO A 12 13.42 14.74 15.76
N GLU A 13 13.94 15.88 16.20
CA GLU A 13 13.18 17.13 16.08
C GLU A 13 12.96 17.51 14.58
N PRO A 14 11.74 17.90 14.20
CA PRO A 14 11.47 18.44 12.87
C PRO A 14 12.19 19.78 12.69
N ASP A 15 12.61 20.06 11.46
CA ASP A 15 13.16 21.37 11.12
C ASP A 15 12.03 22.44 11.10
N LYS A 16 12.43 23.72 11.09
CA LYS A 16 11.47 24.83 11.16
C LYS A 16 10.44 24.84 10.02
N VAL A 17 10.83 24.43 8.81
CA VAL A 17 9.92 24.42 7.67
C VAL A 17 8.87 23.32 7.85
N SER A 18 9.30 22.15 8.32
CA SER A 18 8.41 21.04 8.66
C SER A 18 7.45 21.39 9.80
N VAL A 19 7.91 22.10 10.84
CA VAL A 19 7.05 22.59 11.92
C VAL A 19 6.01 23.58 11.40
N GLU A 20 6.43 24.62 10.66
CA GLU A 20 5.50 25.61 10.10
C GLU A 20 4.47 25.00 9.14
N HIS A 21 4.86 23.93 8.43
CA HIS A 21 3.97 23.16 7.57
C HIS A 21 2.93 22.39 8.39
N SER A 22 3.39 21.62 9.38
CA SER A 22 2.53 20.87 10.31
C SER A 22 1.55 21.81 11.02
N ASP A 23 2.01 22.95 11.54
CA ASP A 23 1.16 23.91 12.26
C ASP A 23 0.02 24.46 11.39
N LYS A 24 0.28 24.72 10.10
CA LYS A 24 -0.75 25.16 9.15
C LYS A 24 -1.80 24.08 8.91
N LEU A 25 -1.37 22.83 8.71
CA LEU A 25 -2.30 21.73 8.50
C LEU A 25 -3.10 21.44 9.77
N VAL A 26 -2.46 21.46 10.95
CA VAL A 26 -3.14 21.35 12.25
C VAL A 26 -4.23 22.43 12.36
N ALA A 27 -3.91 23.68 12.07
CA ALA A 27 -4.90 24.77 12.12
C ALA A 27 -6.08 24.53 11.16
N GLN A 28 -5.84 24.01 9.95
CA GLN A 28 -6.90 23.65 9.00
C GLN A 28 -7.77 22.50 9.54
N ILE A 29 -7.18 21.44 10.06
CA ILE A 29 -7.91 20.30 10.62
C ILE A 29 -8.76 20.74 11.83
N LYS A 30 -8.24 21.61 12.70
CA LYS A 30 -9.00 22.20 13.82
C LYS A 30 -10.25 22.94 13.33
N GLN A 31 -10.16 23.69 12.22
CA GLN A 31 -11.32 24.35 11.63
C GLN A 31 -12.36 23.35 11.12
N VAL A 32 -11.93 22.24 10.49
CA VAL A 32 -12.84 21.16 10.06
C VAL A 32 -13.54 20.53 11.26
N ILE A 33 -12.79 20.21 12.31
CA ILE A 33 -13.33 19.65 13.56
C ILE A 33 -14.38 20.57 14.18
N ALA A 34 -14.06 21.87 14.30
CA ALA A 34 -15.00 22.87 14.83
C ALA A 34 -16.28 22.96 13.98
N ALA A 35 -16.14 22.97 12.64
CA ALA A 35 -17.28 23.01 11.72
C ALA A 35 -18.16 21.76 11.78
N LYS A 36 -17.60 20.61 12.17
CA LYS A 36 -18.32 19.32 12.31
C LYS A 36 -18.84 19.03 13.72
N GLY A 37 -18.84 20.04 14.60
CA GLY A 37 -19.43 19.93 15.94
C GLY A 37 -18.48 19.41 17.01
N GLY A 38 -17.17 19.54 16.79
CA GLY A 38 -16.13 19.33 17.81
C GLY A 38 -15.32 18.04 17.71
N ALA A 39 -15.75 17.08 16.87
CA ALA A 39 -15.07 15.82 16.66
C ALA A 39 -15.26 15.30 15.24
N ILE A 40 -14.27 14.59 14.69
CA ILE A 40 -14.38 13.88 13.40
C ILE A 40 -13.96 12.40 13.53
N PRO A 41 -14.47 11.50 12.67
CA PRO A 41 -13.96 10.13 12.57
C PRO A 41 -12.45 10.10 12.29
N PHE A 42 -11.76 9.07 12.78
CA PHE A 42 -10.33 8.95 12.54
C PHE A 42 -10.00 8.83 11.04
N SER A 43 -10.85 8.18 10.25
CA SER A 43 -10.67 8.08 8.80
C SER A 43 -10.61 9.46 8.14
N GLU A 44 -11.43 10.40 8.57
CA GLU A 44 -11.41 11.77 8.06
C GLU A 44 -10.15 12.52 8.49
N PHE A 45 -9.74 12.35 9.76
CA PHE A 45 -8.50 12.92 10.26
C PHE A 45 -7.28 12.40 9.47
N MET A 46 -7.18 11.07 9.30
CA MET A 46 -6.11 10.40 8.56
C MET A 46 -6.10 10.86 7.09
N ASN A 47 -7.27 10.98 6.47
CA ASN A 47 -7.38 11.51 5.11
C ASN A 47 -6.84 12.94 5.00
N LEU A 48 -7.14 13.83 5.96
CA LEU A 48 -6.59 15.19 5.96
C LEU A 48 -5.08 15.19 6.23
N ALA A 49 -4.62 14.39 7.19
CA ALA A 49 -3.20 14.28 7.52
C ALA A 49 -2.36 13.78 6.33
N LEU A 50 -2.89 12.86 5.52
CA LEU A 50 -2.18 12.21 4.43
C LEU A 50 -2.41 12.88 3.06
N TYR A 51 -3.62 13.38 2.80
CA TYR A 51 -4.06 13.77 1.46
C TYR A 51 -4.69 15.16 1.36
N ALA A 52 -4.67 15.98 2.43
CA ALA A 52 -5.14 17.37 2.31
C ALA A 52 -4.41 18.08 1.14
N PRO A 53 -5.13 18.76 0.23
CA PRO A 53 -4.51 19.40 -0.91
C PRO A 53 -3.34 20.31 -0.51
N ALA A 54 -2.18 20.10 -1.13
CA ALA A 54 -0.92 20.80 -0.87
C ALA A 54 -0.30 20.65 0.54
N MET A 55 -0.97 20.00 1.49
CA MET A 55 -0.52 19.93 2.89
C MET A 55 -0.38 18.51 3.45
N GLY A 56 -1.20 17.57 2.97
CA GLY A 56 -1.17 16.18 3.40
C GLY A 56 0.17 15.52 3.08
N TYR A 57 0.51 14.50 3.86
CA TYR A 57 1.79 13.80 3.81
C TYR A 57 2.22 13.41 2.38
N TYR A 58 1.33 12.83 1.57
CA TYR A 58 1.66 12.37 0.22
C TYR A 58 1.58 13.47 -0.87
N VAL A 59 1.02 14.64 -0.55
CA VAL A 59 0.73 15.71 -1.53
C VAL A 59 1.61 16.96 -1.34
N ALA A 60 2.27 17.10 -0.18
CA ALA A 60 3.04 18.29 0.18
C ALA A 60 4.42 18.43 -0.50
N GLY A 61 4.80 17.54 -1.41
CA GLY A 61 5.99 17.66 -2.26
C GLY A 61 7.35 17.65 -1.53
N GLN A 62 7.41 17.38 -0.23
CA GLN A 62 8.69 17.28 0.48
C GLN A 62 9.40 15.97 0.07
N ARG A 63 10.74 15.94 0.14
CA ARG A 63 11.57 14.75 -0.19
C ARG A 63 11.24 13.63 0.81
N ARG A 64 10.51 12.58 0.39
CA ARG A 64 9.91 11.59 1.31
C ARG A 64 10.24 10.12 1.00
N PHE A 65 10.91 9.82 -0.11
CA PHE A 65 11.21 8.44 -0.54
C PHE A 65 12.72 8.19 -0.71
N GLY A 66 13.16 6.97 -0.42
CA GLY A 66 14.56 6.51 -0.53
C GLY A 66 15.31 6.53 0.81
N ALA A 67 16.64 6.42 0.78
CA ALA A 67 17.48 6.33 1.99
C ALA A 67 17.38 7.55 2.93
N GLU A 68 16.96 8.71 2.41
CA GLU A 68 16.68 9.94 3.20
C GLU A 68 15.17 10.13 3.50
N GLY A 69 14.30 9.22 3.06
CA GLY A 69 12.86 9.22 3.31
C GLY A 69 12.48 8.61 4.67
N ASP A 70 11.18 8.46 4.92
CA ASP A 70 10.68 7.94 6.21
C ASP A 70 10.73 6.41 6.32
N PHE A 71 10.70 5.70 5.18
CA PHE A 71 10.85 4.25 5.05
C PHE A 71 11.33 3.86 3.63
N VAL A 72 11.71 2.59 3.46
CA VAL A 72 12.21 2.02 2.20
C VAL A 72 11.22 0.95 1.71
N THR A 73 10.74 1.08 0.48
CA THR A 73 9.81 0.13 -0.17
C THR A 73 10.56 -0.89 -1.03
N ALA A 74 9.91 -2.00 -1.37
CA ALA A 74 10.54 -3.08 -2.15
C ALA A 74 11.17 -2.59 -3.48
N PRO A 75 10.53 -1.71 -4.27
CA PRO A 75 11.13 -1.17 -5.49
C PRO A 75 12.41 -0.35 -5.26
N GLU A 76 12.60 0.24 -4.09
CA GLU A 76 13.78 1.08 -3.79
C GLU A 76 15.01 0.27 -3.37
N LEU A 77 14.85 -1.03 -3.06
CA LEU A 77 15.95 -1.91 -2.66
C LEU A 77 16.83 -2.36 -3.85
N GLY A 78 16.23 -2.44 -5.03
CA GLY A 78 16.89 -2.85 -6.27
C GLY A 78 15.88 -3.35 -7.33
N ASP A 79 16.39 -4.09 -8.31
CA ASP A 79 15.61 -4.49 -9.48
C ASP A 79 14.96 -5.88 -9.37
N VAL A 80 15.32 -6.69 -8.37
CA VAL A 80 14.87 -8.09 -8.28
C VAL A 80 13.35 -8.18 -8.11
N PHE A 81 12.77 -7.31 -7.27
CA PHE A 81 11.32 -7.27 -7.08
C PHE A 81 10.58 -6.98 -8.38
N GLY A 82 10.97 -5.90 -9.07
CA GLY A 82 10.38 -5.51 -10.35
C GLY A 82 10.61 -6.56 -11.45
N GLN A 83 11.77 -7.21 -11.51
CA GLN A 83 12.03 -8.28 -12.46
C GLN A 83 11.11 -9.49 -12.26
N CYS A 84 10.87 -9.89 -11.01
CA CYS A 84 9.93 -10.97 -10.70
C CYS A 84 8.49 -10.58 -11.09
N LEU A 85 8.05 -9.36 -10.75
CA LEU A 85 6.73 -8.88 -11.16
C LEU A 85 6.59 -8.84 -12.69
N ALA A 86 7.58 -8.33 -13.42
CA ALA A 86 7.55 -8.25 -14.88
C ALA A 86 7.37 -9.63 -15.53
N ARG A 87 7.96 -10.69 -14.97
CA ARG A 87 7.75 -12.07 -15.45
C ARG A 87 6.31 -12.53 -15.25
N GLN A 88 5.68 -12.19 -14.12
CA GLN A 88 4.25 -12.45 -13.91
C GLN A 88 3.38 -11.65 -14.88
N LEU A 89 3.73 -10.38 -15.15
CA LEU A 89 3.01 -9.55 -16.11
C LEU A 89 3.11 -10.08 -17.53
N ALA A 90 4.31 -10.48 -17.95
CA ALA A 90 4.54 -11.09 -19.27
C ALA A 90 3.68 -12.35 -19.45
N GLN A 91 3.60 -13.22 -18.42
CA GLN A 91 2.72 -14.39 -18.44
C GLN A 91 1.25 -13.99 -18.63
N VAL A 92 0.77 -12.94 -17.95
CA VAL A 92 -0.62 -12.47 -18.12
C VAL A 92 -0.86 -11.93 -19.52
N PHE A 93 0.12 -11.23 -20.11
CA PHE A 93 0.00 -10.68 -21.46
C PHE A 93 -0.09 -11.77 -22.54
N GLU A 94 0.53 -12.93 -22.32
CA GLU A 94 0.43 -14.09 -23.23
C GLU A 94 -0.99 -14.67 -23.30
N GLU A 95 -1.81 -14.48 -22.25
CA GLU A 95 -3.18 -14.99 -22.17
C GLU A 95 -4.23 -14.03 -22.76
N ILE A 96 -3.79 -12.87 -23.26
CA ILE A 96 -4.67 -11.81 -23.75
C ILE A 96 -4.39 -11.56 -25.24
N ASP A 97 -5.37 -11.85 -26.09
CA ASP A 97 -5.29 -11.68 -27.56
C ASP A 97 -5.34 -10.21 -28.04
N SER A 98 -5.14 -9.24 -27.15
CA SER A 98 -5.24 -7.81 -27.43
C SER A 98 -4.08 -7.03 -26.79
N PRO A 99 -3.77 -5.83 -27.30
CA PRO A 99 -2.75 -4.98 -26.68
C PRO A 99 -3.00 -4.77 -25.19
N CYS A 100 -2.04 -5.19 -24.38
CA CYS A 100 -2.11 -5.10 -22.94
C CYS A 100 -1.57 -3.76 -22.44
N ASN A 101 -2.20 -3.23 -21.40
CA ASN A 101 -1.80 -2.02 -20.71
C ASN A 101 -1.43 -2.32 -19.26
N ILE A 102 -0.64 -1.46 -18.65
CA ILE A 102 -0.39 -1.46 -17.21
C ILE A 102 -1.06 -0.23 -16.61
N LEU A 103 -1.73 -0.37 -15.48
CA LEU A 103 -2.17 0.75 -14.65
C LEU A 103 -1.56 0.60 -13.25
N GLU A 104 -0.64 1.47 -12.88
CA GLU A 104 -0.03 1.51 -11.56
C GLU A 104 -0.65 2.61 -10.70
N PHE A 105 -1.21 2.24 -9.56
CA PHE A 105 -1.64 3.18 -8.53
C PHE A 105 -0.44 3.59 -7.68
N GLY A 106 -0.22 4.89 -7.51
CA GLY A 106 0.78 5.42 -6.59
C GLY A 106 2.19 4.92 -6.89
N ALA A 107 2.73 5.22 -8.08
CA ALA A 107 4.02 4.70 -8.55
C ALA A 107 5.26 5.19 -7.75
N GLY A 108 5.07 5.91 -6.64
CA GLY A 108 6.13 6.41 -5.78
C GLY A 108 7.16 7.24 -6.55
N SER A 109 8.43 6.82 -6.53
CA SER A 109 9.50 7.49 -7.26
C SER A 109 9.48 7.24 -8.78
N GLY A 110 8.71 6.25 -9.25
CA GLY A 110 8.76 5.71 -10.62
C GLY A 110 9.78 4.57 -10.80
N ARG A 111 10.48 4.16 -9.74
CA ARG A 111 11.50 3.09 -9.80
C ARG A 111 10.92 1.76 -10.28
N LEU A 112 9.75 1.36 -9.77
CA LEU A 112 9.11 0.11 -10.18
C LEU A 112 8.79 0.11 -11.69
N ALA A 113 8.19 1.20 -12.18
CA ALA A 113 7.90 1.38 -13.60
C ALA A 113 9.16 1.27 -14.48
N VAL A 114 10.30 1.83 -14.05
CA VAL A 114 11.58 1.69 -14.75
C VAL A 114 11.99 0.23 -14.87
N THR A 115 12.01 -0.49 -13.75
CA THR A 115 12.44 -1.89 -13.71
C THR A 115 11.49 -2.78 -14.51
N LEU A 116 10.17 -2.56 -14.40
CA LEU A 116 9.16 -3.30 -15.14
C LEU A 116 9.33 -3.15 -16.64
N VAL A 117 9.45 -1.92 -17.15
CA VAL A 117 9.56 -1.70 -18.61
C VAL A 117 10.86 -2.27 -19.17
N ASN A 118 11.98 -2.14 -18.46
CA ASN A 118 13.25 -2.75 -18.88
C ASN A 118 13.16 -4.28 -18.96
N GLU A 119 12.57 -4.93 -17.95
CA GLU A 119 12.45 -6.40 -17.95
C GLU A 119 11.39 -6.87 -18.96
N LEU A 120 10.28 -6.17 -19.12
CA LEU A 120 9.26 -6.47 -20.14
C LEU A 120 9.81 -6.30 -21.56
N GLU A 121 10.68 -5.32 -21.82
CA GLU A 121 11.41 -5.21 -23.08
C GLU A 121 12.29 -6.43 -23.32
N ARG A 122 13.05 -6.87 -22.30
CA ARG A 122 13.89 -8.07 -22.38
C ARG A 122 13.07 -9.34 -22.65
N LEU A 123 11.84 -9.40 -22.12
CA LEU A 123 10.89 -10.50 -22.31
C LEU A 123 10.06 -10.37 -23.61
N ALA A 124 10.27 -9.32 -24.42
CA ALA A 124 9.46 -9.01 -25.60
C ALA A 124 7.96 -8.85 -25.31
N ALA A 125 7.62 -8.34 -24.13
CA ALA A 125 6.27 -8.21 -23.60
C ALA A 125 5.95 -6.75 -23.17
N LEU A 126 6.40 -5.76 -23.95
CA LEU A 126 6.11 -4.36 -23.66
C LEU A 126 4.60 -4.05 -23.71
N PRO A 127 4.07 -3.29 -22.75
CA PRO A 127 2.68 -2.85 -22.80
C PRO A 127 2.49 -1.81 -23.91
N GLU A 128 1.26 -1.67 -24.40
CA GLU A 128 0.87 -0.57 -25.28
C GLU A 128 1.04 0.77 -24.55
N TYR A 129 0.35 0.94 -23.42
CA TYR A 129 0.52 2.06 -22.50
C TYR A 129 0.80 1.62 -21.07
N TYR A 130 1.56 2.45 -20.37
CA TYR A 130 1.78 2.39 -18.93
C TYR A 130 1.11 3.60 -18.29
N TYR A 131 -0.07 3.38 -17.72
CA TYR A 131 -0.83 4.37 -16.98
C TYR A 131 -0.33 4.46 -15.54
N ILE A 132 -0.10 5.67 -15.05
CA ILE A 132 0.23 5.94 -13.64
C ILE A 132 -0.89 6.80 -13.07
N LEU A 133 -1.63 6.28 -12.09
CA LEU A 133 -2.60 7.06 -11.34
C LEU A 133 -1.93 7.64 -10.09
N GLU A 134 -1.62 8.94 -10.15
CA GLU A 134 -0.86 9.66 -9.13
C GLU A 134 -1.52 11.02 -8.88
N THR A 135 -1.97 11.27 -7.65
CA THR A 135 -2.64 12.53 -7.29
C THR A 135 -1.66 13.65 -6.93
N SER A 136 -0.41 13.30 -6.63
CA SER A 136 0.63 14.25 -6.22
C SER A 136 1.37 14.83 -7.42
N ALA A 137 1.13 16.11 -7.71
CA ALA A 137 1.77 16.81 -8.84
C ALA A 137 3.32 16.80 -8.77
N ASP A 138 3.89 16.85 -7.56
CA ASP A 138 5.34 16.75 -7.35
C ASP A 138 5.87 15.34 -7.70
N LEU A 139 5.15 14.28 -7.31
CA LEU A 139 5.52 12.91 -7.69
C LEU A 139 5.37 12.69 -9.19
N GLN A 140 4.29 13.18 -9.82
CA GLN A 140 4.15 13.13 -11.27
C GLN A 140 5.36 13.77 -11.97
N GLN A 141 5.81 14.94 -11.50
CA GLN A 141 6.98 15.61 -12.08
C GLN A 141 8.26 14.78 -11.92
N ARG A 142 8.51 14.22 -10.72
CA ARG A 142 9.68 13.38 -10.45
C ARG A 142 9.69 12.10 -11.27
N GLN A 143 8.54 11.43 -11.37
CA GLN A 143 8.34 10.24 -12.18
C GLN A 143 8.60 10.54 -13.66
N ARG A 144 8.02 11.64 -14.20
CA ARG A 144 8.26 12.07 -15.59
C ARG A 144 9.74 12.28 -15.88
N GLN A 145 10.44 12.97 -14.99
CA GLN A 145 11.87 13.21 -15.12
C GLN A 145 12.64 11.87 -15.13
N MET A 146 12.40 11.02 -14.12
CA MET A 146 13.08 9.73 -14.00
C MET A 146 12.86 8.84 -15.22
N LEU A 147 11.62 8.70 -15.67
CA LEU A 147 11.24 7.85 -16.79
C LEU A 147 11.77 8.40 -18.12
N THR A 148 11.80 9.72 -18.30
CA THR A 148 12.40 10.32 -19.50
C THR A 148 13.92 10.12 -19.53
N GLU A 149 14.59 10.24 -18.38
CA GLU A 149 16.04 10.06 -18.26
C GLU A 149 16.47 8.60 -18.40
N GLN A 150 15.74 7.66 -17.79
CA GLN A 150 16.12 6.24 -17.76
C GLN A 150 15.51 5.41 -18.89
N LEU A 151 14.36 5.83 -19.45
CA LEU A 151 13.65 5.12 -20.53
C LEU A 151 13.30 6.06 -21.71
N PRO A 152 14.27 6.79 -22.29
CA PRO A 152 13.98 7.80 -23.31
C PRO A 152 13.22 7.22 -24.53
N GLN A 153 13.53 5.98 -24.90
CA GLN A 153 12.91 5.26 -26.03
C GLN A 153 11.46 4.81 -25.79
N HIS A 154 11.01 4.76 -24.53
CA HIS A 154 9.66 4.32 -24.14
C HIS A 154 8.83 5.45 -23.52
N SER A 155 9.35 6.69 -23.51
CA SER A 155 8.72 7.85 -22.88
C SER A 155 7.28 8.10 -23.33
N GLU A 156 6.97 7.85 -24.62
CA GLU A 156 5.63 8.02 -25.19
C GLU A 156 4.58 7.01 -24.69
N ARG A 157 5.01 5.91 -24.05
CA ARG A 157 4.09 4.90 -23.48
C ARG A 157 3.50 5.33 -22.14
N PHE A 158 4.14 6.26 -21.45
CA PHE A 158 3.73 6.65 -20.10
C PHE A 158 2.64 7.72 -20.13
N VAL A 159 1.54 7.45 -19.45
CA VAL A 159 0.39 8.35 -19.34
C VAL A 159 0.02 8.52 -17.88
N TRP A 160 0.01 9.75 -17.38
CA TRP A 160 -0.38 10.03 -16.00
C TRP A 160 -1.87 10.37 -15.95
N LEU A 161 -2.54 9.83 -14.96
CA LEU A 161 -3.97 9.94 -14.74
C LEU A 161 -4.25 10.54 -13.36
N ASP A 162 -5.26 11.39 -13.29
CA ASP A 162 -5.77 11.93 -12.01
C ASP A 162 -6.93 11.08 -11.45
N SER A 163 -7.50 10.20 -12.28
CA SER A 163 -8.62 9.31 -11.96
C SER A 163 -8.59 8.07 -12.85
N MET A 164 -9.46 7.09 -12.57
CA MET A 164 -9.60 5.93 -13.45
C MET A 164 -9.96 6.35 -14.88
N PRO A 165 -9.40 5.68 -15.90
CA PRO A 165 -9.73 5.96 -17.29
C PRO A 165 -11.22 5.71 -17.56
N GLU A 166 -11.83 6.54 -18.40
CA GLU A 166 -13.23 6.37 -18.81
C GLU A 166 -13.45 5.04 -19.55
N GLN A 167 -12.43 4.58 -20.27
CA GLN A 167 -12.42 3.30 -20.96
C GLN A 167 -11.71 2.27 -20.09
N ALA A 168 -12.39 1.16 -19.85
CA ALA A 168 -11.82 0.06 -19.09
C ALA A 168 -10.59 -0.51 -19.82
N ILE A 169 -9.51 -0.71 -19.09
CA ILE A 169 -8.25 -1.21 -19.66
C ILE A 169 -8.31 -2.73 -19.82
N THR A 170 -7.49 -3.25 -20.72
CA THR A 170 -7.16 -4.67 -20.79
C THR A 170 -5.68 -4.85 -20.46
N GLY A 171 -5.34 -5.75 -19.53
CA GLY A 171 -3.95 -5.97 -19.09
C GLY A 171 -3.81 -6.12 -17.58
N VAL A 172 -2.94 -5.35 -16.94
CA VAL A 172 -2.62 -5.50 -15.51
C VAL A 172 -2.79 -4.21 -14.73
N VAL A 173 -3.45 -4.31 -13.58
CA VAL A 173 -3.50 -3.24 -12.57
C VAL A 173 -2.53 -3.59 -11.44
N LEU A 174 -1.69 -2.64 -11.04
CA LEU A 174 -0.71 -2.76 -9.98
C LEU A 174 -0.98 -1.76 -8.87
N ALA A 175 -0.89 -2.21 -7.63
CA ALA A 175 -0.83 -1.33 -6.47
C ALA A 175 0.15 -1.93 -5.45
N ASN A 176 1.26 -1.24 -5.21
CA ASN A 176 2.27 -1.64 -4.23
C ASN A 176 2.27 -0.64 -3.07
N GLU A 177 1.95 -1.09 -1.86
CA GLU A 177 1.90 -0.25 -0.65
C GLU A 177 0.97 0.95 -0.82
N VAL A 178 -0.26 0.67 -1.28
CA VAL A 178 -1.31 1.67 -1.52
C VAL A 178 -2.48 1.46 -0.57
N LEU A 179 -2.77 0.21 -0.18
CA LEU A 179 -3.92 -0.10 0.66
C LEU A 179 -3.63 0.25 2.12
N ASP A 180 -2.39 0.14 2.58
CA ASP A 180 -2.00 0.48 3.95
C ASP A 180 -2.20 1.96 4.30
N ALA A 181 -2.05 2.83 3.30
CA ALA A 181 -2.15 4.27 3.43
C ALA A 181 -3.60 4.78 3.30
N MET A 182 -4.55 3.89 2.95
CA MET A 182 -5.95 4.27 2.85
C MET A 182 -6.53 4.58 4.24
N PRO A 183 -7.35 5.65 4.37
CA PRO A 183 -7.87 6.02 5.66
C PRO A 183 -8.73 4.94 6.34
N VAL A 184 -8.38 4.61 7.59
CA VAL A 184 -9.08 3.60 8.39
C VAL A 184 -9.98 4.22 9.45
N GLU A 185 -11.02 3.50 9.84
CA GLU A 185 -11.81 3.78 11.03
C GLU A 185 -11.23 3.02 12.22
N MET A 186 -10.81 3.74 13.26
CA MET A 186 -10.41 3.12 14.53
C MET A 186 -11.65 2.78 15.35
N PHE A 187 -11.67 1.61 15.97
CA PHE A 187 -12.77 1.15 16.82
C PHE A 187 -12.29 0.39 18.06
N ALA A 188 -13.16 0.28 19.07
CA ALA A 188 -12.99 -0.60 20.21
C ALA A 188 -14.25 -1.39 20.52
N VAL A 189 -14.11 -2.49 21.24
CA VAL A 189 -15.18 -3.19 21.94
C VAL A 189 -15.00 -2.91 23.41
N ASP A 190 -15.98 -2.27 24.04
CA ASP A 190 -15.88 -1.94 25.47
C ASP A 190 -16.12 -3.16 26.39
N GLU A 191 -16.06 -2.93 27.70
CA GLU A 191 -16.24 -3.97 28.72
C GLU A 191 -17.64 -4.61 28.69
N GLU A 192 -18.63 -3.92 28.11
CA GLU A 192 -20.01 -4.40 27.95
C GLU A 192 -20.23 -5.10 26.59
N GLY A 193 -19.20 -5.16 25.74
CA GLY A 193 -19.26 -5.75 24.41
C GLY A 193 -19.86 -4.81 23.34
N ILE A 194 -20.01 -3.52 23.65
CA ILE A 194 -20.55 -2.53 22.72
C ILE A 194 -19.42 -2.03 21.82
N ALA A 195 -19.69 -1.99 20.51
CA ALA A 195 -18.79 -1.42 19.53
C ALA A 195 -18.74 0.11 19.66
N GLN A 196 -17.53 0.66 19.74
CA GLN A 196 -17.23 2.07 19.93
C GLN A 196 -16.36 2.55 18.75
N GLN A 197 -16.69 3.71 18.19
CA GLN A 197 -15.90 4.38 17.16
C GLN A 197 -14.97 5.39 17.83
N TYR A 198 -13.69 5.41 17.47
CA TYR A 198 -12.77 6.48 17.87
C TYR A 198 -12.97 7.72 17.00
N LEU A 199 -12.90 8.86 17.65
CA LEU A 199 -12.99 10.19 17.07
C LEU A 199 -11.75 10.98 17.45
N VAL A 200 -11.42 11.98 16.63
CA VAL A 200 -10.40 12.97 16.92
C VAL A 200 -11.06 14.30 17.27
N GLU A 201 -10.71 14.82 18.44
CA GLU A 201 -11.15 16.13 18.93
C GLU A 201 -9.98 17.10 18.98
N SER A 202 -10.30 18.40 18.86
CA SER A 202 -9.35 19.48 19.09
C SER A 202 -9.56 20.02 20.50
N VAL A 203 -8.57 19.84 21.38
CA VAL A 203 -8.58 20.37 22.75
C VAL A 203 -7.35 21.23 22.95
N ASP A 204 -7.56 22.51 23.25
CA ASP A 204 -6.52 23.54 23.32
C ASP A 204 -5.64 23.56 22.05
N GLU A 205 -4.34 23.34 22.21
CA GLU A 205 -3.39 23.31 21.11
C GLU A 205 -3.15 21.92 20.50
N SER A 206 -3.82 20.88 20.99
CA SER A 206 -3.54 19.47 20.64
C SER A 206 -4.75 18.71 20.12
N PHE A 207 -4.50 17.58 19.47
CA PHE A 207 -5.53 16.60 19.16
C PHE A 207 -5.61 15.53 20.26
N GLN A 208 -6.82 15.07 20.55
CA GLN A 208 -7.06 14.01 21.52
C GLN A 208 -8.04 12.99 20.97
N TRP A 209 -7.92 11.76 21.47
CA TRP A 209 -8.88 10.73 21.18
C TRP A 209 -10.15 10.92 22.01
N ASN A 210 -11.30 10.78 21.35
CA ASN A 210 -12.58 10.55 21.99
C ASN A 210 -13.20 9.26 21.40
N TYR A 211 -14.28 8.76 22.00
CA TYR A 211 -15.06 7.68 21.43
C TYR A 211 -16.54 7.85 21.70
N ARG A 212 -17.36 7.20 20.86
CA ARG A 212 -18.81 7.08 21.03
C ARG A 212 -19.28 5.74 20.49
N PRO A 213 -20.50 5.29 20.84
CA PRO A 213 -21.05 4.07 20.26
C PRO A 213 -21.02 4.14 18.74
N ALA A 214 -20.47 3.09 18.11
CA ALA A 214 -20.47 2.95 16.68
C ALA A 214 -21.92 2.87 16.18
N ASN A 215 -22.21 3.45 15.02
CA ASN A 215 -23.55 3.46 14.46
C ASN A 215 -23.61 2.80 13.07
N GLY A 216 -24.83 2.41 12.68
CA GLY A 216 -25.12 1.88 11.35
C GLY A 216 -24.20 0.73 10.92
N GLN A 217 -23.59 0.90 9.75
CA GLN A 217 -22.76 -0.11 9.10
C GLN A 217 -21.50 -0.47 9.90
N LEU A 218 -20.91 0.50 10.61
CA LEU A 218 -19.69 0.28 11.38
C LEU A 218 -19.93 -0.70 12.53
N ALA A 219 -21.02 -0.49 13.30
CA ALA A 219 -21.39 -1.39 14.38
C ALA A 219 -21.70 -2.81 13.89
N GLU A 220 -22.36 -2.94 12.73
CA GLU A 220 -22.67 -4.24 12.11
C GLU A 220 -21.39 -4.99 11.70
N GLN A 221 -20.43 -4.29 11.09
CA GLN A 221 -19.14 -4.86 10.68
C GLN A 221 -18.34 -5.34 11.90
N ILE A 222 -18.21 -4.50 12.93
CA ILE A 222 -17.50 -4.88 14.17
C ILE A 222 -18.20 -6.06 14.86
N GLY A 223 -19.53 -6.07 14.91
CA GLY A 223 -20.31 -7.15 15.53
C GLY A 223 -20.09 -8.52 14.87
N LYS A 224 -19.84 -8.56 13.55
CA LYS A 224 -19.52 -9.80 12.82
C LYS A 224 -18.18 -10.42 13.23
N LEU A 225 -17.24 -9.61 13.72
CA LEU A 225 -15.89 -10.05 14.12
C LEU A 225 -15.88 -10.80 15.46
N LYS A 226 -16.90 -10.61 16.32
CA LYS A 226 -17.04 -11.27 17.63
C LYS A 226 -15.78 -11.14 18.51
N LEU A 227 -15.26 -9.93 18.61
CA LEU A 227 -14.02 -9.62 19.33
C LEU A 227 -14.25 -9.58 20.85
N PRO A 228 -13.20 -9.87 21.67
CA PRO A 228 -13.32 -9.80 23.11
C PRO A 228 -13.50 -8.35 23.61
N ALA A 229 -14.06 -8.22 24.81
CA ALA A 229 -14.13 -6.95 25.52
C ALA A 229 -12.72 -6.35 25.74
N GLY A 230 -12.62 -5.02 25.66
CA GLY A 230 -11.37 -4.28 25.78
C GLY A 230 -10.48 -4.32 24.54
N TYR A 231 -10.93 -4.91 23.44
CA TYR A 231 -10.19 -5.00 22.19
C TYR A 231 -10.28 -3.69 21.40
N SER A 232 -9.17 -3.19 20.86
CA SER A 232 -9.17 -2.10 19.88
C SER A 232 -8.42 -2.49 18.61
N SER A 233 -8.91 -1.98 17.48
CA SER A 233 -8.29 -2.13 16.17
C SER A 233 -8.93 -1.14 15.18
N GLU A 234 -8.88 -1.47 13.91
CA GLU A 234 -9.22 -0.63 12.79
C GLU A 234 -9.92 -1.45 11.72
N LEU A 235 -10.72 -0.79 10.89
CA LEU A 235 -11.15 -1.32 9.61
C LEU A 235 -10.91 -0.30 8.53
N ASN A 236 -10.69 -0.78 7.31
CA ASN A 236 -10.66 0.07 6.14
C ASN A 236 -12.03 0.01 5.41
N PRO A 237 -12.88 1.05 5.52
CA PRO A 237 -14.18 1.07 4.84
C PRO A 237 -14.05 1.28 3.32
N ALA A 238 -12.90 1.78 2.84
CA ALA A 238 -12.71 2.15 1.44
C ALA A 238 -12.42 0.94 0.52
N ILE A 239 -11.90 -0.18 1.06
CA ILE A 239 -11.52 -1.38 0.28
C ILE A 239 -12.63 -1.79 -0.70
N LYS A 240 -13.88 -1.87 -0.21
CA LYS A 240 -15.00 -2.31 -1.05
C LYS A 240 -15.20 -1.41 -2.27
N GLY A 241 -15.30 -0.10 -2.04
CA GLY A 241 -15.52 0.87 -3.12
C GLY A 241 -14.32 0.98 -4.07
N TRP A 242 -13.10 0.83 -3.54
CA TRP A 242 -11.89 0.90 -4.34
C TRP A 242 -11.72 -0.33 -5.25
N VAL A 243 -11.98 -1.54 -4.74
CA VAL A 243 -11.98 -2.76 -5.56
C VAL A 243 -13.11 -2.73 -6.60
N GLU A 244 -14.29 -2.22 -6.25
CA GLU A 244 -15.40 -2.03 -7.19
C GLU A 244 -15.01 -1.07 -8.33
N MET A 245 -14.35 0.04 -8.01
CA MET A 245 -13.83 0.99 -8.99
C MET A 245 -12.82 0.32 -9.95
N ILE A 246 -11.90 -0.50 -9.42
CA ILE A 246 -10.95 -1.26 -10.25
C ILE A 246 -11.69 -2.26 -11.15
N ALA A 247 -12.67 -3.00 -10.61
CA ALA A 247 -13.44 -3.98 -11.36
C ALA A 247 -14.22 -3.35 -12.53
N GLN A 248 -14.69 -2.10 -12.36
CA GLN A 248 -15.34 -1.31 -13.41
C GLN A 248 -14.34 -0.81 -14.47
N GLY A 249 -13.14 -0.41 -14.05
CA GLY A 249 -12.08 0.08 -14.94
C GLY A 249 -11.21 -1.01 -15.58
N LEU A 250 -11.47 -2.29 -15.31
CA LEU A 250 -10.81 -3.43 -15.94
C LEU A 250 -11.81 -4.15 -16.85
N ASN A 251 -11.47 -4.32 -18.13
CA ASN A 251 -12.26 -5.10 -19.08
C ASN A 251 -11.90 -6.60 -18.97
N GLN A 252 -10.60 -6.90 -19.07
CA GLN A 252 -10.03 -8.23 -18.95
C GLN A 252 -8.61 -8.10 -18.38
N GLY A 253 -8.21 -8.99 -17.49
CA GLY A 253 -6.84 -9.00 -16.97
C GLY A 253 -6.72 -9.36 -15.50
N VAL A 254 -5.60 -8.92 -14.90
CA VAL A 254 -5.22 -9.23 -13.51
C VAL A 254 -4.96 -7.96 -12.73
N VAL A 255 -5.39 -7.94 -11.46
CA VAL A 255 -5.03 -6.93 -10.48
C VAL A 255 -4.06 -7.56 -9.48
N LEU A 256 -2.85 -7.02 -9.33
CA LEU A 256 -1.91 -7.42 -8.30
C LEU A 256 -1.82 -6.34 -7.23
N LEU A 257 -2.22 -6.71 -6.01
CA LEU A 257 -2.12 -5.84 -4.83
C LEU A 257 -1.04 -6.40 -3.92
N ILE A 258 0.01 -5.61 -3.67
CA ILE A 258 1.15 -5.96 -2.84
C ILE A 258 1.16 -5.05 -1.62
N ASP A 259 1.01 -5.63 -0.44
CA ASP A 259 0.94 -4.86 0.79
C ASP A 259 1.24 -5.73 2.03
N TYR A 260 1.52 -5.12 3.17
CA TYR A 260 1.70 -5.83 4.42
C TYR A 260 0.38 -6.02 5.17
N GLY A 261 0.13 -7.26 5.59
CA GLY A 261 -1.10 -7.60 6.28
C GLY A 261 -1.38 -9.08 6.37
N PHE A 262 -2.65 -9.38 6.67
CA PHE A 262 -3.07 -10.68 7.16
C PHE A 262 -4.46 -11.05 6.63
N PRO A 263 -4.78 -12.35 6.57
CA PRO A 263 -6.18 -12.79 6.54
C PRO A 263 -6.89 -12.37 7.84
N ARG A 264 -8.21 -12.20 7.80
CA ARG A 264 -9.01 -11.64 8.90
C ARG A 264 -8.79 -12.31 10.26
N HIS A 265 -8.59 -13.62 10.29
CA HIS A 265 -8.40 -14.37 11.53
C HIS A 265 -7.03 -14.11 12.19
N GLU A 266 -6.00 -13.77 11.41
CA GLU A 266 -4.68 -13.33 11.89
C GLU A 266 -4.67 -11.80 12.15
N TYR A 267 -5.43 -11.03 11.35
CA TYR A 267 -5.63 -9.60 11.52
C TYR A 267 -6.29 -9.28 12.86
N TYR A 268 -7.45 -9.90 13.13
CA TYR A 268 -8.20 -9.71 14.37
C TYR A 268 -7.94 -10.82 15.40
N HIS A 269 -6.71 -11.36 15.43
CA HIS A 269 -6.34 -12.38 16.39
C HIS A 269 -6.56 -11.86 17.83
N PRO A 270 -7.10 -12.66 18.79
CA PRO A 270 -7.45 -12.17 20.13
C PRO A 270 -6.31 -11.53 20.94
N GLN A 271 -5.05 -11.81 20.58
CA GLN A 271 -3.87 -11.21 21.22
C GLN A 271 -3.45 -9.87 20.61
N ARG A 272 -4.02 -9.46 19.46
CA ARG A 272 -3.71 -8.19 18.79
C ARG A 272 -4.65 -7.08 19.26
N THR A 273 -4.68 -6.83 20.56
CA THR A 273 -5.67 -5.94 21.20
C THR A 273 -5.46 -4.45 20.97
N GLY A 274 -4.44 -4.05 20.19
CA GLY A 274 -4.14 -2.65 19.85
C GLY A 274 -4.06 -2.39 18.35
N GLY A 275 -4.55 -3.33 17.53
CA GLY A 275 -4.54 -3.20 16.09
C GLY A 275 -3.15 -3.27 15.44
N THR A 276 -3.02 -2.61 14.30
CA THR A 276 -1.83 -2.55 13.45
C THR A 276 -1.42 -1.13 13.04
N LEU A 277 -2.20 -0.11 13.44
CA LEU A 277 -1.92 1.29 13.13
C LEU A 277 -0.49 1.67 13.56
N MET A 278 0.27 2.18 12.62
CA MET A 278 1.65 2.61 12.82
C MET A 278 1.88 3.94 12.14
N CYS A 279 2.83 4.70 12.66
CA CYS A 279 3.28 5.93 12.07
C CYS A 279 4.79 5.85 11.85
N HIS A 280 5.25 6.40 10.74
CA HIS A 280 6.65 6.36 10.34
C HIS A 280 7.16 7.79 10.17
N TYR A 281 8.27 8.09 10.85
CA TYR A 281 8.91 9.39 10.74
C TYR A 281 10.42 9.23 10.88
N ARG A 282 11.16 9.55 9.81
CA ARG A 282 12.62 9.47 9.70
C ARG A 282 13.17 8.13 10.21
N HIS A 283 12.68 7.01 9.68
CA HIS A 283 13.04 5.64 10.07
C HIS A 283 12.69 5.24 11.52
N HIS A 284 11.82 5.99 12.19
CA HIS A 284 11.28 5.64 13.51
C HIS A 284 9.79 5.29 13.40
N SER A 285 9.41 4.14 13.95
CA SER A 285 8.01 3.69 14.03
C SER A 285 7.41 3.98 15.41
N HIS A 286 6.17 4.45 15.45
CA HIS A 286 5.41 4.67 16.68
C HIS A 286 3.88 4.65 16.46
N CYS A 287 3.09 4.64 17.53
CA CYS A 287 1.63 4.46 17.45
C CYS A 287 0.78 5.74 17.63
N ASN A 288 1.38 6.94 17.70
CA ASN A 288 0.60 8.19 17.82
C ASN A 288 0.39 8.89 16.46
N PRO A 289 -0.80 8.81 15.84
CA PRO A 289 -1.12 9.52 14.60
C PRO A 289 -1.47 11.01 14.81
N LEU A 290 -1.69 11.45 16.05
CA LEU A 290 -2.20 12.77 16.39
C LEU A 290 -1.08 13.84 16.54
N THR A 291 0.17 13.46 16.26
CA THR A 291 1.34 14.33 16.28
C THR A 291 1.96 14.44 14.88
N LEU A 292 2.88 15.40 14.69
CA LEU A 292 3.66 15.58 13.45
C LEU A 292 2.78 15.54 12.18
N VAL A 293 1.59 16.14 12.26
CA VAL A 293 0.54 15.98 11.26
C VAL A 293 0.99 16.55 9.91
N GLY A 294 0.94 15.72 8.85
CA GLY A 294 1.41 16.08 7.51
C GLY A 294 2.91 15.92 7.28
N ILE A 295 3.68 15.58 8.32
CA ILE A 295 5.14 15.36 8.23
C ILE A 295 5.59 14.00 8.79
N GLN A 296 4.65 13.12 9.15
CA GLN A 296 4.86 11.69 9.38
C GLN A 296 3.87 10.90 8.53
N ASP A 297 4.22 9.66 8.20
CA ASP A 297 3.28 8.72 7.60
C ASP A 297 2.37 8.09 8.66
N ILE A 298 1.20 7.63 8.23
CA ILE A 298 0.22 6.90 9.05
C ILE A 298 -0.28 5.74 8.18
N THR A 299 -0.10 4.51 8.65
CA THR A 299 -0.50 3.32 7.92
C THR A 299 -1.19 2.31 8.84
N ALA A 300 -1.99 1.43 8.25
CA ALA A 300 -2.54 0.26 8.91
C ALA A 300 -2.34 -0.96 8.02
N HIS A 301 -2.14 -2.14 8.60
CA HIS A 301 -2.03 -3.34 7.78
C HIS A 301 -3.33 -3.61 7.02
N VAL A 302 -3.25 -4.44 5.99
CA VAL A 302 -4.40 -4.82 5.15
C VAL A 302 -5.09 -6.09 5.67
N ASP A 303 -6.42 -6.05 5.80
CA ASP A 303 -7.27 -7.25 5.92
C ASP A 303 -7.50 -7.82 4.50
N PHE A 304 -6.71 -8.82 4.12
CA PHE A 304 -6.79 -9.43 2.78
C PHE A 304 -8.08 -10.23 2.57
N THR A 305 -8.75 -10.67 3.63
CA THR A 305 -10.08 -11.29 3.50
C THR A 305 -11.10 -10.24 3.06
N ALA A 306 -11.01 -9.01 3.59
CA ALA A 306 -11.89 -7.92 3.14
C ALA A 306 -11.67 -7.57 1.67
N VAL A 307 -10.41 -7.60 1.19
CA VAL A 307 -10.07 -7.43 -0.23
C VAL A 307 -10.68 -8.55 -1.08
N ALA A 308 -10.53 -9.81 -0.66
CA ALA A 308 -11.09 -10.96 -1.37
C ALA A 308 -12.63 -10.93 -1.44
N GLU A 309 -13.30 -10.60 -0.34
CA GLU A 309 -14.76 -10.43 -0.30
C GLU A 309 -15.23 -9.28 -1.20
N ALA A 310 -14.50 -8.17 -1.22
CA ALA A 310 -14.79 -7.04 -2.11
C ALA A 310 -14.62 -7.40 -3.59
N ALA A 311 -13.61 -8.21 -3.92
CA ALA A 311 -13.38 -8.72 -5.27
C ALA A 311 -14.56 -9.59 -5.74
N ILE A 312 -14.96 -10.58 -4.94
CA ILE A 312 -16.08 -11.47 -5.24
C ILE A 312 -17.38 -10.66 -5.39
N ALA A 313 -17.63 -9.69 -4.50
CA ALA A 313 -18.79 -8.82 -4.58
C ALA A 313 -18.80 -7.94 -5.84
N SER A 314 -17.64 -7.71 -6.45
CA SER A 314 -17.46 -6.92 -7.67
C SER A 314 -17.30 -7.77 -8.93
N ALA A 315 -17.63 -9.06 -8.85
CA ALA A 315 -17.49 -10.04 -9.95
C ALA A 315 -16.05 -10.18 -10.49
N LEU A 316 -15.06 -10.06 -9.59
CA LEU A 316 -13.69 -10.47 -9.83
C LEU A 316 -13.43 -11.82 -9.17
N ASP A 317 -12.58 -12.63 -9.79
CA ASP A 317 -12.08 -13.87 -9.22
C ASP A 317 -10.89 -13.61 -8.30
N VAL A 318 -10.72 -14.41 -7.25
CA VAL A 318 -9.48 -14.41 -6.45
C VAL A 318 -8.55 -15.47 -7.05
N LEU A 319 -7.61 -15.04 -7.90
CA LEU A 319 -6.72 -15.91 -8.65
C LEU A 319 -5.58 -16.49 -7.79
N GLY A 320 -5.14 -15.75 -6.76
CA GLY A 320 -4.09 -16.21 -5.86
C GLY A 320 -3.91 -15.31 -4.64
N TYR A 321 -3.37 -15.88 -3.56
CA TYR A 321 -2.95 -15.12 -2.37
C TYR A 321 -1.74 -15.80 -1.74
N THR A 322 -0.64 -15.08 -1.53
CA THR A 322 0.56 -15.66 -0.90
C THR A 322 1.44 -14.59 -0.25
N THR A 323 2.55 -15.01 0.35
CA THR A 323 3.57 -14.10 0.89
C THR A 323 4.50 -13.60 -0.21
N GLN A 324 5.15 -12.46 0.01
CA GLN A 324 6.11 -11.90 -0.94
C GLN A 324 7.22 -12.89 -1.27
N ALA A 325 7.80 -13.57 -0.28
CA ALA A 325 8.85 -14.55 -0.53
C ALA A 325 8.39 -15.66 -1.48
N ASN A 326 7.20 -16.23 -1.25
CA ASN A 326 6.65 -17.30 -2.09
C ASN A 326 6.34 -16.79 -3.50
N PHE A 327 5.82 -15.56 -3.62
CA PHE A 327 5.53 -14.95 -4.90
C PHE A 327 6.78 -14.75 -5.76
N LEU A 328 7.84 -14.21 -5.15
CA LEU A 328 9.12 -14.00 -5.83
C LEU A 328 9.73 -15.34 -6.27
N LEU A 329 9.70 -16.36 -5.39
CA LEU A 329 10.13 -17.72 -5.73
C LEU A 329 9.34 -18.30 -6.91
N GLY A 330 8.01 -18.20 -6.89
CA GLY A 330 7.13 -18.64 -7.97
C GLY A 330 7.34 -17.88 -9.29
N SER A 331 7.78 -16.62 -9.20
CA SER A 331 8.06 -15.76 -10.37
C SER A 331 9.48 -15.89 -10.92
N GLY A 332 10.23 -16.92 -10.48
CA GLY A 332 11.55 -17.25 -11.03
C GLY A 332 12.73 -16.49 -10.40
N LEU A 333 12.61 -16.08 -9.13
CA LEU A 333 13.72 -15.52 -8.35
C LEU A 333 15.00 -16.38 -8.42
N ALA A 334 14.85 -17.72 -8.46
CA ALA A 334 15.98 -18.64 -8.57
C ALA A 334 16.80 -18.42 -9.86
N ASP A 335 16.15 -18.09 -10.98
CA ASP A 335 16.85 -17.85 -12.25
C ASP A 335 17.66 -16.55 -12.21
N LEU A 336 17.22 -15.58 -11.40
CA LEU A 336 17.94 -14.33 -11.20
C LEU A 336 19.22 -14.54 -10.39
N LEU A 337 19.35 -15.65 -9.66
CA LEU A 337 20.55 -16.04 -8.92
C LEU A 337 21.56 -16.81 -9.80
N THR A 338 21.09 -17.59 -10.78
CA THR A 338 21.95 -18.50 -11.59
C THR A 338 22.70 -17.82 -12.74
N HIS A 339 22.27 -16.63 -13.16
CA HIS A 339 22.94 -15.84 -14.20
C HIS A 339 24.09 -14.96 -13.67
N ALA A 340 24.50 -15.14 -12.42
CA ALA A 340 25.70 -14.54 -11.87
C ALA A 340 26.90 -15.43 -12.22
N ASP A 341 27.80 -14.93 -13.06
CA ASP A 341 28.98 -15.62 -13.59
C ASP A 341 29.60 -16.60 -12.57
N THR A 342 29.60 -17.88 -12.93
CA THR A 342 30.28 -18.97 -12.21
C THR A 342 31.79 -18.94 -12.42
N ASP A 343 32.38 -17.76 -12.72
CA ASP A 343 33.84 -17.60 -12.77
C ASP A 343 34.38 -17.41 -11.34
N ASP A 344 35.02 -18.48 -10.90
CA ASP A 344 35.03 -19.00 -9.53
C ASP A 344 36.02 -18.31 -8.55
N GLU A 345 36.28 -17.00 -8.65
CA GLU A 345 37.22 -16.35 -7.71
C GLU A 345 36.85 -14.99 -7.12
N LYS A 346 35.81 -14.28 -7.59
CA LYS A 346 35.38 -13.02 -6.93
C LYS A 346 33.88 -12.82 -6.98
N ILE A 347 33.20 -13.00 -5.84
CA ILE A 347 31.89 -12.39 -5.62
C ILE A 347 32.04 -10.89 -5.89
N THR A 348 31.37 -10.41 -6.94
CA THR A 348 31.43 -8.99 -7.30
C THR A 348 30.64 -8.16 -6.28
N LYS A 349 30.97 -6.87 -6.17
CA LYS A 349 30.19 -5.93 -5.35
C LYS A 349 28.71 -5.92 -5.76
N GLN A 350 28.42 -6.06 -7.05
CA GLN A 350 27.07 -6.14 -7.58
C GLN A 350 26.33 -7.40 -7.09
N GLN A 351 27.00 -8.55 -7.05
CA GLN A 351 26.40 -9.77 -6.53
C GLN A 351 26.07 -9.67 -5.04
N LEU A 352 26.93 -9.03 -4.24
CA LEU A 352 26.66 -8.80 -2.81
C LEU A 352 25.43 -7.91 -2.60
N VAL A 353 25.30 -6.83 -3.37
CA VAL A 353 24.13 -5.94 -3.30
C VAL A 353 22.85 -6.70 -3.66
N LYS A 354 22.87 -7.47 -4.76
CA LYS A 354 21.73 -8.28 -5.18
C LYS A 354 21.36 -9.36 -4.16
N ASN A 355 22.34 -10.05 -3.58
CA ASN A 355 22.08 -11.06 -2.54
C ASN A 355 21.47 -10.42 -1.28
N HIS A 356 21.92 -9.22 -0.91
CA HIS A 356 21.35 -8.50 0.22
C HIS A 356 19.92 -8.03 -0.06
N GLU A 357 19.64 -7.51 -1.26
CA GLU A 357 18.28 -7.19 -1.72
C GLU A 357 17.37 -8.42 -1.61
N ILE A 358 17.80 -9.57 -2.13
CA ILE A 358 17.03 -10.83 -2.07
C ILE A 358 16.76 -11.24 -0.62
N GLN A 359 17.76 -11.11 0.25
CA GLN A 359 17.60 -11.41 1.67
C GLN A 359 16.53 -10.52 2.31
N LEU A 360 16.53 -9.21 2.05
CA LEU A 360 15.51 -8.28 2.56
C LEU A 360 14.11 -8.61 2.02
N LEU A 361 14.02 -8.94 0.73
CA LEU A 361 12.76 -9.24 0.06
C LEU A 361 12.14 -10.59 0.48
N THR A 362 12.95 -11.56 0.90
CA THR A 362 12.50 -12.96 1.15
C THR A 362 12.60 -13.42 2.60
N SER A 363 13.39 -12.75 3.43
CA SER A 363 13.53 -13.13 4.85
C SER A 363 12.21 -12.93 5.59
N PRO A 364 11.76 -13.93 6.38
CA PRO A 364 10.59 -13.77 7.26
C PRO A 364 10.76 -12.69 8.33
N ALA A 365 12.00 -12.34 8.68
CA ALA A 365 12.32 -11.27 9.62
C ALA A 365 12.29 -9.87 8.99
N GLU A 366 12.15 -9.80 7.66
CA GLU A 366 12.11 -8.57 6.87
C GLU A 366 10.77 -8.53 6.13
N MET A 367 10.76 -8.43 4.80
CA MET A 367 9.54 -8.28 4.00
C MET A 367 8.87 -9.62 3.63
N GLY A 368 9.63 -10.72 3.67
CA GLY A 368 9.26 -11.96 2.99
C GLY A 368 7.98 -12.65 3.48
N GLU A 369 7.69 -12.56 4.77
CA GLU A 369 6.46 -13.15 5.38
C GLU A 369 5.38 -12.09 5.59
N LEU A 370 5.76 -10.88 6.03
CA LEU A 370 4.80 -9.84 6.39
C LEU A 370 4.04 -9.32 5.16
N PHE A 371 4.76 -9.05 4.06
CA PHE A 371 4.16 -8.64 2.80
C PHE A 371 3.44 -9.81 2.15
N LYS A 372 2.27 -9.51 1.59
CA LYS A 372 1.43 -10.44 0.85
C LYS A 372 1.16 -9.88 -0.53
N ILE A 373 0.90 -10.79 -1.46
CA ILE A 373 0.35 -10.46 -2.77
C ILE A 373 -0.97 -11.17 -2.91
N ILE A 374 -2.01 -10.42 -3.29
CA ILE A 374 -3.27 -10.98 -3.77
C ILE A 374 -3.40 -10.69 -5.28
N ALA A 375 -3.84 -11.68 -6.04
CA ALA A 375 -4.20 -11.52 -7.44
C ALA A 375 -5.71 -11.63 -7.61
N LEU A 376 -6.31 -10.62 -8.23
CA LEU A 376 -7.72 -10.63 -8.64
C LEU A 376 -7.82 -10.72 -10.16
N GLY A 377 -8.83 -11.40 -10.69
CA GLY A 377 -8.95 -11.70 -12.11
C GLY A 377 -10.28 -11.26 -12.70
N LYS A 378 -10.26 -10.86 -13.97
CA LYS A 378 -11.45 -10.68 -14.79
C LYS A 378 -11.24 -11.26 -16.18
N GLY A 379 -11.99 -12.30 -16.53
CA GLY A 379 -11.87 -12.94 -17.85
C GLY A 379 -10.49 -13.55 -18.11
N ILE A 380 -9.82 -14.04 -17.06
CA ILE A 380 -8.53 -14.74 -17.13
C ILE A 380 -8.70 -16.08 -16.40
N GLU A 381 -8.37 -17.18 -17.07
CA GLU A 381 -8.51 -18.54 -16.56
C GLU A 381 -7.16 -19.29 -16.52
N CYS A 382 -6.06 -18.58 -16.26
CA CYS A 382 -4.72 -19.17 -16.15
C CYS A 382 -4.25 -19.28 -14.68
N GLU A 383 -3.42 -20.29 -14.40
CA GLU A 383 -2.69 -20.36 -13.13
C GLU A 383 -1.50 -19.39 -13.18
N LEU A 384 -1.44 -18.47 -12.22
CA LEU A 384 -0.40 -17.45 -12.16
C LEU A 384 0.88 -18.01 -11.52
N HIS A 385 2.02 -17.89 -12.21
CA HIS A 385 3.31 -18.45 -11.79
C HIS A 385 3.73 -18.05 -10.38
N GLY A 386 3.53 -16.78 -10.00
CA GLY A 386 3.85 -16.28 -8.66
C GLY A 386 3.15 -17.06 -7.54
N PHE A 387 2.01 -17.69 -7.81
CA PHE A 387 1.25 -18.43 -6.79
C PHE A 387 1.51 -19.94 -6.85
N ALA A 388 2.25 -20.43 -7.85
CA ALA A 388 2.52 -21.85 -8.05
C ALA A 388 3.40 -22.47 -6.96
N PHE A 389 4.30 -21.68 -6.34
CA PHE A 389 5.16 -22.20 -5.27
C PHE A 389 4.35 -22.52 -4.00
N ARG A 390 3.48 -21.60 -3.61
CA ARG A 390 2.56 -21.78 -2.48
C ARG A 390 1.41 -20.80 -2.57
N ASP A 391 0.22 -21.31 -2.82
CA ASP A 391 -1.02 -20.55 -2.74
C ASP A 391 -1.66 -20.72 -1.35
N MET A 392 -2.05 -19.61 -0.76
CA MET A 392 -2.62 -19.48 0.58
C MET A 392 -4.07 -18.99 0.55
N ARG A 393 -4.75 -18.94 -0.61
CA ARG A 393 -6.18 -18.54 -0.71
C ARG A 393 -7.09 -19.23 0.30
N GLY A 394 -6.83 -20.48 0.67
CA GLY A 394 -7.60 -21.21 1.69
C GLY A 394 -7.50 -20.63 3.11
N LYS A 395 -6.66 -19.63 3.35
CA LYS A 395 -6.59 -18.88 4.61
C LYS A 395 -7.47 -17.63 4.65
N LEU A 396 -7.92 -17.14 3.49
CA LEU A 396 -8.71 -15.91 3.38
C LEU A 396 -10.09 -16.06 4.02
#